data_AF-A0A3N1V8F2-F1
#
_entry.id   AF-A0A3N1V8F2-F1
#
_cell.length_a   1.000
_cell.length_b   1.000
_cell.length_c   1.000
_cell.angle_alpha   90.00
_cell.angle_beta   90.00
_cell.angle_gamma   90.00
#
_symmetry.space_group_name_H-M   'P 1'
#
loop_
_entity.id
_entity.type
_entity.pdbx_description
1 polymer ?
#
loop_
_entity_poly.entity_id
_entity_poly.type
_entity_poly.pdbx_seq_one_letter_code
_entity_poly.pdbx_strand_id
1 'polypeptide(L)'
;MTSRRTTAGAVLLAAGLLVLTACGTEVPGSGTAAGPSPLPSLSPTPDPAARAAAAVARHDELFPEVAAACAGKPTAVPSRPATPDDLPTDPEARKYAENHGYKQQATLTPAAQCRGDAHAARIRAALGGSDGKDAPRTAQELSALLAGMGYPPKTADVYASSTGDLSFVLSVPESGPCVTGRLTPPVSVQAHAVYVEGGCDEPRGGH
;
A
#
# COMPACT_ATOMS: atom_id res chain seq x y z
N MET A 1 9.94 35.83 40.32
CA MET A 1 8.68 36.05 41.06
C MET A 1 7.69 34.98 40.64
N THR A 2 7.11 34.34 41.64
CA THR A 2 6.24 33.16 41.66
C THR A 2 4.85 33.40 41.10
N SER A 3 4.26 32.40 40.41
CA SER A 3 3.04 31.74 40.91
C SER A 3 2.63 30.52 40.06
N ARG A 4 2.44 29.40 40.76
CA ARG A 4 1.77 28.17 40.33
C ARG A 4 0.24 28.36 40.41
N ARG A 5 -0.52 27.56 39.65
CA ARG A 5 -1.76 26.92 40.15
C ARG A 5 -2.06 25.64 39.37
N THR A 6 -1.98 24.53 40.10
CA THR A 6 -2.50 23.20 39.79
C THR A 6 -4.00 23.13 40.08
N THR A 7 -4.75 22.38 39.26
CA THR A 7 -6.02 21.77 39.68
C THR A 7 -6.04 20.31 39.21
N ALA A 8 -6.04 19.41 40.19
CA ALA A 8 -6.38 18.01 40.03
C ALA A 8 -7.90 17.85 39.97
N GLY A 9 -8.37 16.85 39.23
CA GLY A 9 -9.76 16.38 39.25
C GLY A 9 -9.77 14.93 38.79
N ALA A 10 -9.96 14.02 39.74
CA ALA A 10 -10.11 12.58 39.53
C ALA A 10 -11.60 12.20 39.56
N VAL A 11 -11.86 10.88 39.37
CA VAL A 11 -13.07 10.11 39.76
C VAL A 11 -14.11 10.01 38.61
N LEU A 12 -14.73 8.87 38.21
CA LEU A 12 -15.09 7.57 38.83
C LEU A 12 -15.31 6.47 37.74
N LEU A 13 -15.11 5.20 38.13
CA LEU A 13 -15.51 3.98 37.41
C LEU A 13 -17.04 3.80 37.33
N ALA A 14 -17.51 3.12 36.29
CA ALA A 14 -18.70 2.24 36.38
C ALA A 14 -18.64 1.12 35.32
N ALA A 15 -18.57 -0.12 35.81
CA ALA A 15 -18.73 -1.35 35.05
C ALA A 15 -20.22 -1.63 34.81
N GLY A 16 -20.57 -2.15 33.61
CA GLY A 16 -21.92 -2.58 33.27
C GLY A 16 -21.91 -3.96 32.63
N LEU A 17 -22.02 -5.00 33.46
CA LEU A 17 -22.36 -6.36 33.08
C LEU A 17 -23.88 -6.48 33.14
N LEU A 18 -24.53 -6.77 32.00
CA LEU A 18 -25.94 -7.15 31.94
C LEU A 18 -26.05 -8.51 31.25
N VAL A 19 -26.20 -9.54 32.08
CA VAL A 19 -26.66 -10.87 31.70
C VAL A 19 -28.17 -10.87 31.89
N LEU A 20 -28.93 -11.14 30.83
CA LEU A 20 -30.33 -11.56 30.93
C LEU A 20 -30.53 -12.84 30.14
N THR A 21 -30.64 -13.93 30.91
CA THR A 21 -31.12 -15.25 30.51
C THR A 21 -32.62 -15.17 30.19
N ALA A 22 -33.02 -15.49 28.96
CA ALA A 22 -34.40 -15.84 28.65
C ALA A 22 -34.50 -17.35 28.45
N CYS A 23 -34.96 -18.04 29.49
CA CYS A 23 -35.43 -19.42 29.44
C CYS A 23 -36.83 -19.42 28.81
N GLY A 24 -36.98 -20.05 27.65
CA GLY A 24 -38.27 -20.41 27.07
C GLY A 24 -38.39 -21.92 26.99
N THR A 25 -39.19 -22.51 27.88
CA THR A 25 -39.62 -23.91 27.83
C THR A 25 -40.86 -24.03 26.96
N GLU A 26 -40.80 -24.83 25.88
CA GLU A 26 -41.98 -25.34 25.20
C GLU A 26 -42.03 -26.88 25.27
N VAL A 27 -43.25 -27.38 25.46
CA VAL A 27 -43.67 -28.74 25.85
C VAL A 27 -43.71 -29.68 24.63
N PRO A 28 -43.49 -31.01 24.78
CA PRO A 28 -43.31 -31.91 23.64
C PRO A 28 -44.63 -32.26 22.95
N GLY A 29 -44.68 -32.04 21.63
CA GLY A 29 -45.77 -32.47 20.74
C GLY A 29 -45.24 -33.42 19.67
N SER A 30 -45.80 -34.62 19.63
CA SER A 30 -45.47 -35.71 18.70
C SER A 30 -45.61 -35.34 17.22
N GLY A 31 -44.60 -35.75 16.43
CA GLY A 31 -44.80 -36.24 15.07
C GLY A 31 -44.44 -35.29 13.93
N THR A 32 -43.22 -35.42 13.39
CA THR A 32 -42.91 -35.67 11.95
C THR A 32 -41.39 -35.60 11.75
N ALA A 33 -40.91 -36.34 10.75
CA ALA A 33 -39.50 -36.67 10.52
C ALA A 33 -38.55 -35.45 10.50
N ALA A 34 -37.41 -35.61 11.18
CA ALA A 34 -36.28 -34.68 11.14
C ALA A 34 -35.74 -34.57 9.71
N GLY A 35 -36.08 -33.47 9.02
CA GLY A 35 -35.34 -33.02 7.85
C GLY A 35 -33.92 -32.63 8.28
N PRO A 36 -32.88 -32.90 7.47
CA PRO A 36 -31.53 -32.50 7.81
C PRO A 36 -31.46 -30.98 7.96
N SER A 37 -30.98 -30.52 9.12
CA SER A 37 -30.73 -29.11 9.39
C SER A 37 -29.88 -28.50 8.26
N PRO A 38 -30.26 -27.33 7.71
CA PRO A 38 -29.42 -26.66 6.73
C PRO A 38 -28.09 -26.31 7.39
N LEU A 39 -27.00 -26.86 6.84
CA LEU A 39 -25.65 -26.47 7.19
C LEU A 39 -25.53 -24.94 7.08
N PRO A 40 -24.77 -24.27 7.97
CA PRO A 40 -24.51 -22.85 7.84
C PRO A 40 -23.91 -22.60 6.45
N SER A 41 -24.63 -21.83 5.65
CA SER A 41 -24.19 -21.46 4.30
C SER A 41 -22.87 -20.70 4.46
N LEU A 42 -21.79 -21.29 3.98
CA LEU A 42 -20.49 -20.64 3.92
C LEU A 42 -20.65 -19.43 3.01
N SER A 43 -20.66 -18.23 3.58
CA SER A 43 -20.63 -16.99 2.81
C SER A 43 -19.51 -17.10 1.78
N PRO A 44 -19.76 -16.83 0.49
CA PRO A 44 -18.75 -16.95 -0.54
C PRO A 44 -17.58 -16.04 -0.17
N THR A 45 -16.38 -16.62 -0.05
CA THR A 45 -15.16 -15.83 0.13
C THR A 45 -14.95 -15.05 -1.17
N PRO A 46 -14.88 -13.71 -1.14
CA PRO A 46 -14.82 -12.93 -2.36
C PRO A 46 -13.56 -13.25 -3.17
N ASP A 47 -13.74 -13.42 -4.48
CA ASP A 47 -12.68 -13.69 -5.45
C ASP A 47 -11.58 -12.61 -5.41
N PRO A 48 -10.31 -12.98 -5.21
CA PRO A 48 -9.18 -12.05 -5.24
C PRO A 48 -9.10 -11.22 -6.53
N ALA A 49 -9.43 -11.79 -7.70
CA ALA A 49 -9.40 -11.07 -8.96
C ALA A 49 -10.49 -9.99 -9.01
N ALA A 50 -11.71 -10.32 -8.59
CA ALA A 50 -12.79 -9.35 -8.45
C ALA A 50 -12.45 -8.22 -7.46
N ARG A 51 -11.80 -8.53 -6.34
CA ARG A 51 -11.34 -7.51 -5.38
C ARG A 51 -10.30 -6.57 -5.99
N ALA A 52 -9.32 -7.11 -6.72
CA ALA A 52 -8.31 -6.32 -7.40
C ALA A 52 -8.91 -5.42 -8.49
N ALA A 53 -9.85 -5.93 -9.28
CA ALA A 53 -10.57 -5.14 -10.28
C ALA A 53 -11.38 -4.00 -9.65
N ALA A 54 -12.06 -4.26 -8.53
CA ALA A 54 -12.80 -3.24 -7.80
C ALA A 54 -11.87 -2.17 -7.19
N ALA A 55 -10.67 -2.55 -6.74
CA ALA A 55 -9.67 -1.58 -6.27
C ALA A 55 -9.19 -0.68 -7.43
N VAL A 56 -8.90 -1.26 -8.60
CA VAL A 56 -8.55 -0.47 -9.79
C VAL A 56 -9.68 0.48 -10.20
N ALA A 57 -10.94 0.07 -10.13
CA ALA A 57 -12.06 0.96 -10.42
C ALA A 57 -12.11 2.16 -9.46
N ARG A 58 -11.94 1.93 -8.14
CA ARG A 58 -11.85 3.02 -7.15
C ARG A 58 -10.64 3.92 -7.38
N HIS A 59 -9.50 3.35 -7.76
CA HIS A 59 -8.34 4.13 -8.16
C HIS A 59 -8.67 5.07 -9.32
N ASP A 60 -9.33 4.55 -10.36
CA ASP A 60 -9.63 5.31 -11.57
C ASP A 60 -10.64 6.44 -11.31
N GLU A 61 -11.54 6.28 -10.32
CA GLU A 61 -12.40 7.36 -9.81
C GLU A 61 -11.60 8.46 -9.09
N LEU A 62 -10.55 8.10 -8.33
CA LEU A 62 -9.70 9.04 -7.61
C LEU A 62 -8.72 9.78 -8.54
N PHE A 63 -8.28 9.14 -9.61
CA PHE A 63 -7.26 9.65 -10.53
C PHE A 63 -7.70 9.50 -12.00
N PRO A 64 -8.76 10.19 -12.42
CA PRO A 64 -9.34 10.04 -13.77
C PRO A 64 -8.34 10.39 -14.89
N GLU A 65 -7.42 11.32 -14.64
CA GLU A 65 -6.38 11.67 -15.61
C GLU A 65 -5.37 10.53 -15.83
N VAL A 66 -5.06 9.77 -14.79
CA VAL A 66 -4.17 8.62 -14.86
C VAL A 66 -4.88 7.44 -15.52
N ALA A 67 -6.15 7.22 -15.19
CA ALA A 67 -6.99 6.21 -15.82
C ALA A 67 -7.08 6.44 -17.34
N ALA A 68 -7.33 7.68 -17.76
CA ALA A 68 -7.38 8.06 -19.17
C ALA A 68 -6.05 7.82 -19.90
N ALA A 69 -4.92 8.19 -19.28
CA ALA A 69 -3.58 7.99 -19.87
C ALA A 69 -3.21 6.51 -20.03
N CYS A 70 -3.76 5.64 -19.18
CA CYS A 70 -3.46 4.21 -19.16
C CYS A 70 -4.56 3.30 -19.71
N ALA A 71 -5.60 3.88 -20.31
CA ALA A 71 -6.68 3.13 -20.92
C ALA A 71 -6.17 2.16 -21.99
N GLY A 72 -6.72 0.94 -22.01
CA GLY A 72 -6.37 -0.10 -22.98
C GLY A 72 -5.03 -0.80 -22.74
N LYS A 73 -4.29 -0.48 -21.67
CA LYS A 73 -3.07 -1.22 -21.32
C LYS A 73 -3.42 -2.65 -20.85
N PRO A 74 -2.62 -3.66 -21.25
CA PRO A 74 -2.86 -5.04 -20.82
C PRO A 74 -2.82 -5.19 -19.29
N THR A 75 -3.80 -5.92 -18.75
CA THR A 75 -3.91 -6.20 -17.31
C THR A 75 -3.33 -7.55 -16.90
N ALA A 76 -3.02 -8.42 -17.86
CA ALA A 76 -2.33 -9.68 -17.61
C ALA A 76 -0.82 -9.44 -17.44
N VAL A 77 -0.19 -10.20 -16.53
CA VAL A 77 1.27 -10.29 -16.48
C VAL A 77 1.73 -11.01 -17.74
N PRO A 78 2.72 -10.49 -18.50
CA PRO A 78 3.25 -11.19 -19.66
C PRO A 78 3.79 -12.55 -19.21
N SER A 79 3.34 -13.62 -19.86
CA SER A 79 3.92 -14.94 -19.65
C SER A 79 5.34 -14.94 -20.20
N ARG A 80 6.35 -14.98 -19.33
CA ARG A 80 7.72 -15.23 -19.76
C ARG A 80 7.86 -16.72 -20.09
N PRO A 81 8.54 -17.11 -21.19
CA PRO A 81 8.94 -18.49 -21.39
C PRO A 81 9.77 -18.95 -20.19
N ALA A 82 9.47 -20.12 -19.63
CA ALA A 82 10.25 -20.71 -18.55
C ALA A 82 11.61 -21.17 -19.10
N THR A 83 12.61 -20.29 -19.07
CA THR A 83 14.00 -20.70 -19.22
C THR A 83 14.52 -21.13 -17.85
N PRO A 84 15.15 -22.31 -17.73
CA PRO A 84 15.93 -22.64 -16.53
C PRO A 84 17.06 -21.61 -16.39
N ASP A 85 17.26 -21.12 -15.18
CA ASP A 85 18.29 -20.15 -14.77
C ASP A 85 18.14 -18.74 -15.35
N ASP A 86 17.31 -17.91 -14.69
CA ASP A 86 17.45 -16.44 -14.72
C ASP A 86 18.66 -15.96 -13.87
N LEU A 87 19.41 -16.88 -13.26
CA LEU A 87 20.64 -16.53 -12.56
C LEU A 87 21.76 -16.29 -13.58
N PRO A 88 22.57 -15.23 -13.40
CA PRO A 88 23.76 -15.02 -14.22
C PRO A 88 24.64 -16.27 -14.24
N THR A 89 25.17 -16.63 -15.42
CA THR A 89 26.09 -17.76 -15.57
C THR A 89 27.48 -17.46 -15.01
N ASP A 90 27.80 -16.17 -14.84
CA ASP A 90 29.00 -15.71 -14.16
C ASP A 90 28.90 -16.00 -12.64
N PRO A 91 29.87 -16.70 -12.04
CA PRO A 91 29.80 -17.09 -10.63
C PRO A 91 29.64 -15.91 -9.65
N GLU A 92 30.29 -14.77 -9.92
CA GLU A 92 30.22 -13.60 -9.04
C GLU A 92 28.87 -12.91 -9.16
N ALA A 93 28.35 -12.75 -10.38
CA ALA A 93 27.02 -12.21 -10.62
C ALA A 93 25.91 -13.14 -10.05
N ARG A 94 26.11 -14.46 -10.10
CA ARG A 94 25.19 -15.42 -9.47
C ARG A 94 25.17 -15.28 -7.96
N LYS A 95 26.35 -15.29 -7.33
CA LYS A 95 26.48 -15.07 -5.88
C LYS A 95 25.88 -13.72 -5.47
N TYR A 96 26.10 -12.68 -6.27
CA TYR A 96 25.51 -11.37 -6.02
C TYR A 96 23.98 -11.43 -6.10
N ALA A 97 23.42 -12.07 -7.13
CA ALA A 97 21.97 -12.23 -7.31
C ALA A 97 21.32 -13.01 -6.17
N GLU A 98 21.97 -14.09 -5.70
CA GLU A 98 21.54 -14.86 -4.54
C GLU A 98 21.56 -14.00 -3.27
N ASN A 99 22.66 -13.28 -3.02
CA ASN A 99 22.79 -12.41 -1.84
C ASN A 99 21.81 -11.24 -1.84
N HIS A 100 21.34 -10.79 -3.01
CA HIS A 100 20.40 -9.69 -3.16
C HIS A 100 18.97 -10.15 -3.45
N GLY A 101 18.68 -11.44 -3.23
CA GLY A 101 17.32 -12.00 -3.38
C GLY A 101 16.27 -11.25 -2.56
N TYR A 102 16.64 -10.72 -1.40
CA TYR A 102 15.76 -9.89 -0.56
C TYR A 102 15.25 -8.62 -1.27
N LYS A 103 15.96 -8.13 -2.29
CA LYS A 103 15.53 -6.97 -3.12
C LYS A 103 14.63 -7.34 -4.29
N GLN A 104 14.20 -8.61 -4.40
CA GLN A 104 13.31 -9.02 -5.47
C GLN A 104 11.96 -8.30 -5.35
N GLN A 105 11.51 -7.77 -6.49
CA GLN A 105 10.21 -7.15 -6.62
C GLN A 105 9.24 -8.11 -7.31
N ALA A 106 7.95 -7.98 -7.02
CA ALA A 106 6.91 -8.60 -7.82
C ALA A 106 6.97 -8.11 -9.28
N THR A 107 6.32 -8.84 -10.19
CA THR A 107 6.19 -8.39 -11.58
C THR A 107 4.97 -7.47 -11.72
N LEU A 108 5.16 -6.28 -12.30
CA LEU A 108 4.07 -5.40 -12.67
C LEU A 108 3.41 -5.85 -13.99
N THR A 109 2.09 -5.75 -14.05
CA THR A 109 1.35 -5.82 -15.32
C THR A 109 1.62 -4.54 -16.13
N PRO A 110 1.48 -4.54 -17.47
CA PRO A 110 1.65 -3.34 -18.27
C PRO A 110 0.73 -2.19 -17.85
N ALA A 111 -0.51 -2.48 -17.44
CA ALA A 111 -1.43 -1.49 -16.90
C ALA A 111 -0.96 -0.92 -15.56
N ALA A 112 -0.44 -1.77 -14.66
CA ALA A 112 0.10 -1.31 -13.38
C ALA A 112 1.36 -0.46 -13.55
N GLN A 113 2.27 -0.86 -14.44
CA GLN A 113 3.45 -0.07 -14.80
C GLN A 113 3.05 1.32 -15.32
N CYS A 114 2.11 1.38 -16.27
CA CYS A 114 1.61 2.65 -16.80
C CYS A 114 1.07 3.57 -15.70
N ARG A 115 0.22 3.05 -14.80
CA ARG A 115 -0.34 3.84 -13.70
C ARG A 115 0.75 4.35 -12.76
N GLY A 116 1.70 3.49 -12.40
CA GLY A 116 2.86 3.87 -11.61
C GLY A 116 3.64 5.01 -12.26
N ASP A 117 4.00 4.87 -13.53
CA ASP A 117 4.76 5.88 -14.27
C ASP A 117 4.00 7.20 -14.39
N ALA A 118 2.69 7.14 -14.61
CA ALA A 118 1.83 8.33 -14.67
C ALA A 118 1.80 9.07 -13.32
N HIS A 119 1.72 8.37 -12.19
CA HIS A 119 1.84 9.00 -10.87
C HIS A 119 3.24 9.55 -10.60
N ALA A 120 4.28 8.81 -10.97
CA ALA A 120 5.65 9.28 -10.85
C ALA A 120 5.87 10.58 -11.65
N ALA A 121 5.30 10.67 -12.86
CA ALA A 121 5.32 11.88 -13.66
C ALA A 121 4.52 13.03 -13.03
N ARG A 122 3.32 12.75 -12.51
CA ARG A 122 2.47 13.74 -11.80
C ARG A 122 3.19 14.33 -10.59
N ILE A 123 3.79 13.48 -9.76
CA ILE A 123 4.56 13.92 -8.58
C ILE A 123 5.81 14.70 -9.02
N ARG A 124 6.57 14.21 -10.00
CA ARG A 124 7.75 14.93 -10.51
C ARG A 124 7.38 16.31 -11.05
N ALA A 125 6.26 16.45 -11.74
CA ALA A 125 5.78 17.73 -12.23
C ALA A 125 5.45 18.70 -11.08
N ALA A 126 4.79 18.21 -10.02
CA ALA A 126 4.49 19.00 -8.83
C ALA A 126 5.75 19.44 -8.05
N LEU A 127 6.83 18.65 -8.13
CA LEU A 127 8.14 19.00 -7.59
C LEU A 127 8.92 20.01 -8.46
N GLY A 128 8.35 20.46 -9.59
CA GLY A 128 9.00 21.40 -10.50
C GLY A 128 9.86 20.73 -11.58
N GLY A 129 9.60 19.46 -11.90
CA GLY A 129 10.34 18.70 -12.90
C GLY A 129 11.68 18.17 -12.37
N SER A 130 12.57 17.76 -13.28
CA SER A 130 13.88 17.18 -12.92
C SER A 130 14.79 18.16 -12.18
N ASP A 131 14.59 19.47 -12.36
CA ASP A 131 15.37 20.52 -11.71
C ASP A 131 14.92 20.79 -10.27
N GLY A 132 13.74 20.31 -9.88
CA GLY A 132 13.24 20.47 -8.51
C GLY A 132 12.95 21.92 -8.12
N LYS A 133 12.60 22.79 -9.06
CA LYS A 133 12.42 24.24 -8.81
C LYS A 133 11.36 24.56 -7.74
N ASP A 134 10.37 23.68 -7.62
CA ASP A 134 9.25 23.79 -6.67
C ASP A 134 9.36 22.73 -5.56
N ALA A 135 10.53 22.08 -5.42
CA ALA A 135 10.71 21.00 -4.47
C ALA A 135 10.64 21.51 -3.01
N PRO A 136 9.83 20.87 -2.16
CA PRO A 136 9.79 21.13 -0.72
C PRO A 136 11.18 21.10 -0.06
N ARG A 137 11.35 21.88 1.00
CA ARG A 137 12.60 21.96 1.76
C ARG A 137 12.55 21.19 3.07
N THR A 138 11.37 20.80 3.52
CA THR A 138 11.19 19.97 4.71
C THR A 138 10.35 18.74 4.45
N ALA A 139 10.52 17.70 5.28
CA ALA A 139 9.69 16.50 5.24
C ALA A 139 8.20 16.82 5.46
N GLN A 140 7.89 17.83 6.27
CA GLN A 140 6.52 18.26 6.52
C GLN A 140 5.90 18.92 5.28
N GLU A 141 6.62 19.81 4.60
CA GLU A 141 6.17 20.40 3.34
C GLU A 141 5.98 19.34 2.24
N LEU A 142 6.89 18.37 2.15
CA LEU A 142 6.77 17.25 1.22
C LEU A 142 5.55 16.37 1.53
N SER A 143 5.36 16.03 2.80
CA SER A 143 4.17 15.30 3.26
C SER A 143 2.88 16.05 2.92
N ALA A 144 2.82 17.36 3.16
CA ALA A 144 1.66 18.19 2.84
C ALA A 144 1.40 18.29 1.34
N LEU A 145 2.45 18.45 0.52
CA LEU A 145 2.35 18.46 -0.94
C LEU A 145 1.74 17.15 -1.46
N LEU A 146 2.31 16.01 -1.04
CA LEU A 146 1.84 14.67 -1.45
C LEU A 146 0.39 14.43 -1.01
N ALA A 147 0.04 14.78 0.23
CA ALA A 147 -1.32 14.65 0.75
C ALA A 147 -2.31 15.52 -0.05
N GLY A 148 -1.95 16.76 -0.38
CA GLY A 148 -2.76 17.66 -1.21
C GLY A 148 -2.97 17.14 -2.64
N MET A 149 -2.08 16.27 -3.13
CA MET A 149 -2.22 15.60 -4.43
C MET A 149 -3.07 14.31 -4.37
N GLY A 150 -3.55 13.91 -3.18
CA GLY A 150 -4.31 12.68 -2.98
C GLY A 150 -3.44 11.46 -2.64
N TYR A 151 -2.17 11.66 -2.31
CA TYR A 151 -1.29 10.61 -1.79
C TYR A 151 -1.09 10.80 -0.29
N PRO A 152 -1.93 10.24 0.60
CA PRO A 152 -1.80 10.43 2.04
C PRO A 152 -0.58 9.68 2.56
N PRO A 153 0.57 10.35 2.80
CA PRO A 153 1.76 9.65 3.26
C PRO A 153 1.63 9.34 4.75
N LYS A 154 2.08 8.16 5.16
CA LYS A 154 2.28 7.84 6.58
C LYS A 154 3.57 8.48 7.06
N THR A 155 3.74 8.57 8.39
CA THR A 155 4.91 9.22 9.00
C THR A 155 6.25 8.64 8.54
N ALA A 156 6.32 7.35 8.21
CA ALA A 156 7.54 6.69 7.73
C ALA A 156 7.79 6.85 6.22
N ASP A 157 6.77 7.28 5.46
CA ASP A 157 6.79 7.33 4.00
C ASP A 157 7.59 8.52 3.47
N VAL A 158 7.88 9.52 4.32
CA VAL A 158 8.69 10.70 3.98
C VAL A 158 9.81 10.85 4.98
N TYR A 159 11.05 10.93 4.50
CA TYR A 159 12.22 10.99 5.35
C TYR A 159 13.31 11.90 4.78
N ALA A 160 14.09 12.49 5.69
CA ALA A 160 15.29 13.24 5.38
C ALA A 160 16.52 12.38 5.65
N SER A 161 17.50 12.39 4.75
CA SER A 161 18.82 11.81 4.99
C SER A 161 19.58 12.60 6.06
N SER A 162 20.70 12.05 6.54
CA SER A 162 21.62 12.77 7.42
C SER A 162 22.25 14.02 6.76
N THR A 163 22.27 14.08 5.43
CA THR A 163 22.71 15.23 4.64
C THR A 163 21.59 16.25 4.38
N GLY A 164 20.37 15.98 4.86
CA GLY A 164 19.20 16.86 4.68
C GLY A 164 18.43 16.61 3.38
N ASP A 165 18.82 15.62 2.59
CA ASP A 165 18.16 15.27 1.33
C ASP A 165 16.81 14.59 1.61
N LEU A 166 15.74 15.11 1.02
CA LEU A 166 14.40 14.56 1.20
C LEU A 166 14.16 13.39 0.25
N SER A 167 13.46 12.38 0.75
CA SER A 167 13.01 11.22 -0.03
C SER A 167 11.63 10.79 0.45
N PHE A 168 10.93 10.05 -0.41
CA PHE A 168 9.66 9.44 -0.06
C PHE A 168 9.50 8.08 -0.71
N VAL A 169 8.63 7.26 -0.12
CA VAL A 169 8.18 5.96 -0.64
C VAL A 169 6.68 5.88 -0.41
N LEU A 170 5.90 5.65 -1.46
CA LEU A 170 4.44 5.62 -1.39
C LEU A 170 3.91 4.35 -2.04
N SER A 171 2.86 3.77 -1.47
CA SER A 171 1.97 2.88 -2.22
C SER A 171 0.93 3.70 -2.95
N VAL A 172 0.77 3.48 -4.26
CA VAL A 172 -0.30 4.12 -5.01
C VAL A 172 -1.64 3.56 -4.51
N PRO A 173 -2.57 4.42 -4.06
CA PRO A 173 -3.86 3.97 -3.55
C PRO A 173 -4.56 3.04 -4.54
N GLU A 174 -5.02 1.89 -4.05
CA GLU A 174 -5.91 0.95 -4.75
C GLU A 174 -5.38 0.29 -6.05
N SER A 175 -4.32 0.79 -6.70
CA SER A 175 -3.82 0.24 -7.97
C SER A 175 -2.62 -0.69 -7.83
N GLY A 176 -1.86 -0.62 -6.73
CA GLY A 176 -0.84 -1.60 -6.34
C GLY A 176 0.65 -1.23 -6.55
N PRO A 177 1.07 -0.42 -7.55
CA PRO A 177 2.46 0.01 -7.66
C PRO A 177 2.92 0.85 -6.47
N CYS A 178 4.24 0.90 -6.31
CA CYS A 178 4.93 1.79 -5.41
C CYS A 178 5.57 2.93 -6.20
N VAL A 179 5.70 4.11 -5.59
CA VAL A 179 6.45 5.24 -6.15
C VAL A 179 7.44 5.73 -5.12
N THR A 180 8.72 5.75 -5.51
CA THR A 180 9.82 6.25 -4.68
C THR A 180 10.38 7.52 -5.31
N GLY A 181 10.66 8.53 -4.49
CA GLY A 181 11.26 9.78 -4.93
C GLY A 181 12.45 10.23 -4.09
N ARG A 182 13.41 10.89 -4.73
CA ARG A 182 14.58 11.53 -4.13
C ARG A 182 14.65 12.97 -4.64
N LEU A 183 14.66 13.92 -3.72
CA LEU A 183 14.64 15.37 -4.00
C LEU A 183 16.05 15.97 -4.02
N THR A 184 17.04 15.19 -4.45
CA THR A 184 18.38 15.67 -4.79
C THR A 184 18.43 16.03 -6.26
N PRO A 185 18.96 17.18 -6.69
CA PRO A 185 19.12 17.45 -8.12
C PRO A 185 20.04 16.41 -8.80
N PRO A 186 19.64 15.78 -9.91
CA PRO A 186 18.31 15.86 -10.53
C PRO A 186 17.25 15.06 -9.76
N VAL A 187 16.08 15.67 -9.53
CA VAL A 187 14.97 15.01 -8.82
C VAL A 187 14.59 13.72 -9.55
N SER A 188 14.61 12.62 -8.81
CA SER A 188 14.23 11.30 -9.31
C SER A 188 12.92 10.88 -8.67
N VAL A 189 11.97 10.42 -9.47
CA VAL A 189 10.72 9.81 -9.02
C VAL A 189 10.46 8.61 -9.90
N GLN A 190 10.30 7.42 -9.34
CA GLN A 190 10.21 6.18 -10.12
C GLN A 190 9.15 5.28 -9.54
N ALA A 191 8.39 4.64 -10.44
CA ALA A 191 7.47 3.58 -10.05
C ALA A 191 8.17 2.22 -10.07
N HIS A 192 7.75 1.35 -9.16
CA HIS A 192 8.25 0.00 -9.05
C HIS A 192 7.20 -0.92 -8.44
N ALA A 193 7.41 -2.23 -8.52
CA ALA A 193 6.57 -3.18 -7.82
C ALA A 193 6.91 -3.21 -6.33
N VAL A 194 6.01 -3.78 -5.54
CA VAL A 194 6.33 -4.15 -4.17
C VAL A 194 7.51 -5.12 -4.14
N TYR A 195 8.44 -4.89 -3.22
CA TYR A 195 9.42 -5.87 -2.78
C TYR A 195 8.70 -7.03 -2.09
N VAL A 196 9.10 -8.26 -2.41
CA VAL A 196 8.47 -9.48 -1.86
C VAL A 196 8.53 -9.51 -0.32
N GLU A 197 9.60 -8.97 0.25
CA GLU A 197 9.83 -8.97 1.70
C GLU A 197 9.55 -7.62 2.40
N GLY A 198 9.43 -6.52 1.64
CA GLY A 198 9.43 -5.15 2.18
C GLY A 198 8.21 -4.30 1.82
N GLY A 199 7.31 -4.79 0.97
CA GLY A 199 6.24 -3.95 0.45
C GLY A 199 6.82 -2.84 -0.44
N CYS A 200 6.46 -1.58 -0.22
CA CYS A 200 7.03 -0.49 -1.02
C CYS A 200 8.43 -0.05 -0.57
N ASP A 201 8.78 -0.29 0.69
CA ASP A 201 10.10 0.07 1.19
C ASP A 201 11.14 -0.92 0.68
N GLU A 202 12.23 -0.38 0.13
CA GLU A 202 13.37 -1.22 -0.24
C GLU A 202 13.95 -1.85 1.04
N PRO A 203 13.94 -3.19 1.16
CA PRO A 203 14.48 -3.86 2.32
C PRO A 203 15.97 -3.54 2.47
N ARG A 204 16.38 -3.27 3.72
CA ARG A 204 17.76 -2.91 4.06
C ARG A 204 18.50 -4.12 4.62
N GLY A 205 19.65 -4.44 4.02
CA GLY A 205 20.55 -5.50 4.46
C GLY A 205 20.37 -6.81 3.67
N GLY A 206 21.46 -7.57 3.53
CA GLY A 206 21.47 -8.95 3.03
C GLY A 206 22.10 -9.87 4.07
N HIS A 207 21.68 -11.13 4.09
CA HIS A 207 22.23 -12.16 4.99
C HIS A 207 23.72 -12.44 4.72
#